data_AF-A0A1H8DEW8-F1
#
_entry.id   AF-A0A1H8DEW8-F1
#
_cell.length_a   1.000
_cell.length_b   1.000
_cell.length_c   1.000
_cell.angle_alpha   90.00
_cell.angle_beta   90.00
_cell.angle_gamma   90.00
#
_symmetry.space_group_name_H-M   'P 1'
#
loop_
_entity.id
_entity.type
_entity.pdbx_description
1 polymer ?
#
loop_
_entity_poly.entity_id
_entity_poly.type
_entity_poly.pdbx_seq_one_letter_code
_entity_poly.pdbx_strand_id
1 'polypeptide(L)'
;MLPIVDILADATTHDERAKWLFACPYWVINREHMNIRRILQQSGLIAGVGYLEAVQSLTNARRLPDGSLPHTIVLSAEIAAQDLRAAARASVEGAE
;
A
#
# COMPACT_ATOMS: atom_id res chain seq x y z
N MET A 1 6.64 9.71 13.61
CA MET A 1 5.77 9.44 12.45
C MET A 1 5.58 10.76 11.70
N LEU A 2 5.54 10.74 10.37
CA LEU A 2 5.27 11.93 9.58
C LEU A 2 3.80 12.35 9.67
N PRO A 3 3.46 13.66 9.62
CA PRO A 3 2.07 14.11 9.68
C PRO A 3 1.15 13.52 8.61
N ILE A 4 1.69 13.26 7.41
CA ILE A 4 0.92 12.63 6.33
C ILE A 4 0.47 11.20 6.68
N VAL A 5 1.19 10.50 7.55
CA VAL A 5 0.85 9.15 8.00
C VAL A 5 -0.23 9.19 9.09
N ASP A 6 -0.39 10.32 9.79
CA ASP A 6 -1.50 10.50 10.76
C ASP A 6 -2.85 10.40 10.01
N ILE A 7 -2.92 10.91 8.77
CA ILE A 7 -4.11 10.78 7.90
C ILE A 7 -4.48 9.30 7.67
N LEU A 8 -3.50 8.41 7.57
CA LEU A 8 -3.77 6.97 7.43
C LEU A 8 -4.29 6.36 8.75
N ALA A 9 -3.78 6.82 9.89
CA ALA A 9 -4.24 6.37 11.19
C ALA A 9 -5.68 6.82 11.48
N ASP A 10 -6.04 8.03 11.04
CA ASP A 10 -7.35 8.64 11.22
C ASP A 10 -8.41 8.11 10.24
N ALA A 11 -7.99 7.43 9.16
CA ALA A 11 -8.91 6.81 8.22
C ALA A 11 -9.81 5.79 8.94
N THR A 12 -11.11 5.85 8.69
CA THR A 12 -12.12 5.03 9.36
C THR A 12 -12.41 3.74 8.58
N THR A 13 -12.41 3.82 7.24
CA THR A 13 -12.74 2.67 6.38
C THR A 13 -11.52 2.08 5.69
N HIS A 14 -11.65 0.86 5.15
CA HIS A 14 -10.62 0.27 4.30
C HIS A 14 -10.50 0.99 2.95
N ASP A 15 -11.60 1.56 2.45
CA ASP A 15 -11.60 2.37 1.22
C ASP A 15 -10.77 3.66 1.38
N GLU A 16 -10.94 4.39 2.49
CA GLU A 16 -10.12 5.57 2.81
C GLU A 16 -8.62 5.22 2.92
N ARG A 17 -8.30 4.11 3.59
CA ARG A 17 -6.92 3.62 3.71
C ARG A 17 -6.32 3.23 2.35
N ALA A 18 -7.10 2.57 1.50
CA ALA A 18 -6.66 2.21 0.15
C ALA A 18 -6.41 3.46 -0.71
N LYS A 19 -7.32 4.44 -0.67
CA LYS A 19 -7.14 5.74 -1.36
C LYS A 19 -5.87 6.45 -0.89
N TRP A 20 -5.62 6.49 0.42
CA TRP A 20 -4.40 7.06 0.95
C TRP A 20 -3.15 6.32 0.44
N LEU A 21 -3.16 4.98 0.48
CA LEU A 21 -2.03 4.16 0.00
C LEU A 21 -1.71 4.42 -1.48
N PHE A 22 -2.73 4.55 -2.34
CA PHE A 22 -2.54 4.83 -3.77
C PHE A 22 -2.04 6.25 -4.05
N ALA A 23 -2.41 7.22 -3.21
CA ALA A 23 -1.99 8.62 -3.36
C ALA A 23 -0.65 8.93 -2.64
N CYS A 24 -0.18 8.05 -1.76
CA CYS A 24 0.97 8.30 -0.91
C CYS A 24 2.28 8.37 -1.72
N PRO A 25 3.10 9.43 -1.57
CA PRO A 25 4.40 9.50 -2.24
C PRO A 25 5.33 8.36 -1.83
N TYR A 26 6.07 7.79 -2.79
CA TYR A 26 6.95 6.66 -2.53
C TYR A 26 8.03 6.90 -1.46
N TRP A 27 8.52 8.13 -1.31
CA TRP A 27 9.51 8.45 -0.28
C TRP A 27 8.91 8.33 1.14
N VAL A 28 7.62 8.64 1.31
CA VAL A 28 6.90 8.46 2.58
C VAL A 28 6.74 6.98 2.86
N ILE A 29 6.32 6.20 1.85
CA ILE A 29 6.18 4.74 1.94
C ILE A 29 7.50 4.11 2.41
N ASN A 30 8.62 4.46 1.78
CA ASN A 30 9.92 3.88 2.13
C ASN A 30 10.38 4.30 3.53
N ARG A 31 10.24 5.58 3.89
CA ARG A 31 10.68 6.10 5.19
C ARG A 31 9.85 5.57 6.36
N GLU A 32 8.53 5.52 6.21
CA GLU A 32 7.60 5.25 7.30
C GLU A 32 6.97 3.84 7.23
N HIS A 33 7.55 2.94 6.44
CA HIS A 33 6.98 1.61 6.17
C HIS A 33 6.57 0.83 7.43
N MET A 34 7.36 0.86 8.51
CA MET A 34 7.02 0.16 9.74
C MET A 34 5.78 0.75 10.44
N ASN A 35 5.65 2.08 10.43
CA ASN A 35 4.49 2.77 11.00
C ASN A 35 3.23 2.49 10.17
N ILE A 36 3.34 2.60 8.83
CA ILE A 36 2.26 2.31 7.90
C ILE A 36 1.80 0.85 8.06
N ARG A 37 2.75 -0.10 8.10
CA ARG A 37 2.47 -1.53 8.30
C ARG A 37 1.70 -1.77 9.59
N ARG A 38 2.15 -1.17 10.70
CA ARG A 38 1.48 -1.29 12.00
C ARG A 38 0.03 -0.79 11.95
N ILE A 39 -0.22 0.37 11.33
CA ILE A 39 -1.57 0.93 11.21
C ILE A 39 -2.49 -0.01 10.41
N LEU A 40 -2.00 -0.52 9.28
CA LEU A 40 -2.77 -1.44 8.43
C LEU A 40 -3.05 -2.77 9.10
N GLN A 41 -2.10 -3.30 9.88
CA GLN A 41 -2.32 -4.51 10.69
C GLN A 41 -3.36 -4.28 11.78
N GLN A 42 -3.29 -3.14 12.48
CA GLN A 42 -4.26 -2.78 13.52
C GLN A 42 -5.67 -2.57 12.97
N SER A 43 -5.80 -2.07 11.74
CA SER A 43 -7.09 -1.93 11.08
C SER A 43 -7.62 -3.25 10.50
N GLY A 44 -6.81 -4.31 10.44
CA GLY A 44 -7.18 -5.58 9.79
C GLY A 44 -7.12 -5.55 8.26
N LEU A 45 -6.55 -4.50 7.65
CA LEU A 45 -6.44 -4.38 6.19
C LEU A 45 -5.21 -5.14 5.66
N ILE A 46 -5.27 -6.47 5.67
CA ILE A 46 -4.14 -7.36 5.29
C ILE A 46 -3.70 -7.13 3.84
N ALA A 47 -4.63 -6.92 2.91
CA ALA A 47 -4.31 -6.60 1.53
C ALA A 47 -3.50 -5.29 1.39
N GLY A 48 -3.71 -4.33 2.30
CA GLY A 48 -2.93 -3.09 2.37
C GLY A 48 -1.47 -3.35 2.78
N VAL A 49 -1.23 -4.30 3.68
CA VAL A 49 0.13 -4.72 4.05
C VAL A 49 0.83 -5.35 2.84
N GLY A 50 0.14 -6.23 2.11
CA GLY A 50 0.68 -6.83 0.88
C GLY A 50 1.03 -5.78 -0.18
N TYR A 51 0.15 -4.80 -0.40
CA TYR A 51 0.43 -3.67 -1.30
C TYR A 51 1.65 -2.85 -0.85
N LEU A 52 1.75 -2.54 0.44
CA LEU A 52 2.88 -1.80 1.02
C LEU A 52 4.22 -2.51 0.79
N GLU A 53 4.27 -3.83 1.00
CA GLU A 53 5.47 -4.65 0.80
C GLU A 53 5.86 -4.74 -0.69
N ALA A 54 4.88 -4.86 -1.58
CA ALA A 54 5.11 -4.87 -3.02
C ALA A 54 5.62 -3.53 -3.55
N VAL A 55 5.08 -2.39 -3.08
CA VAL A 55 5.56 -1.05 -3.48
C VAL A 55 6.96 -0.75 -2.94
N GLN A 56 7.30 -1.21 -1.74
CA GLN A 56 8.68 -1.14 -1.24
C GLN A 56 9.63 -1.94 -2.13
N SER A 57 9.24 -3.14 -2.54
CA SER A 57 10.03 -3.96 -3.46
C SER A 57 10.20 -3.26 -4.81
N LEU A 58 9.12 -2.66 -5.34
CA LEU A 58 9.14 -1.90 -6.60
C LEU A 58 10.10 -0.72 -6.56
N THR A 59 10.04 0.07 -5.48
CA THR A 59 10.80 1.31 -5.36
C THR A 59 12.27 1.09 -5.00
N ASN A 60 12.60 -0.03 -4.36
CA ASN A 60 13.97 -0.43 -4.04
C ASN A 60 14.60 -1.40 -5.06
N ALA A 61 13.84 -1.86 -6.06
CA ALA A 61 14.33 -2.81 -7.03
C ALA A 61 15.49 -2.25 -7.85
N ARG A 62 16.55 -3.06 -7.98
CA ARG A 62 17.65 -2.76 -8.89
C ARG A 62 17.12 -2.82 -10.33
N ARG A 63 17.30 -1.73 -11.06
CA ARG A 63 17.00 -1.66 -12.49
C ARG A 63 17.88 -2.62 -13.29
N LEU A 64 17.34 -3.09 -14.41
CA LEU A 64 18.08 -3.82 -15.43
C LEU A 64 19.05 -2.87 -16.17
N PRO A 65 20.01 -3.40 -16.95
CA PRO A 65 20.97 -2.56 -17.68
C PRO A 65 20.33 -1.55 -18.64
N ASP A 66 19.12 -1.81 -19.10
CA ASP A 66 18.33 -0.91 -19.95
C ASP A 66 17.53 0.16 -19.16
N GLY A 67 17.64 0.16 -17.83
CA GLY A 67 16.94 1.08 -16.94
C GLY A 67 15.53 0.64 -16.54
N SER A 68 15.02 -0.45 -17.10
CA SER A 68 13.71 -1.00 -16.75
C SER A 68 13.72 -1.69 -15.37
N LEU A 69 12.55 -1.90 -14.79
CA LEU A 69 12.41 -2.70 -13.57
C LEU A 69 12.16 -4.17 -13.94
N PRO A 70 12.63 -5.15 -13.15
CA PRO A 70 12.30 -6.55 -13.36
C PRO A 70 10.77 -6.74 -13.44
N HIS A 71 10.29 -7.38 -14.50
CA HIS A 71 8.85 -7.51 -14.75
C HIS A 71 8.10 -8.20 -13.60
N THR A 72 8.72 -9.17 -12.94
CA THR A 72 8.16 -9.86 -11.77
C THR A 72 7.85 -8.92 -10.61
N ILE A 73 8.67 -7.88 -10.40
CA ILE A 73 8.46 -6.88 -9.35
C ILE A 73 7.31 -5.93 -9.73
N VAL A 74 7.26 -5.50 -11.00
CA VAL A 74 6.18 -4.65 -11.51
C VAL A 74 4.84 -5.39 -11.39
N LEU A 75 4.78 -6.63 -11.88
CA LEU A 75 3.59 -7.45 -11.84
C LEU A 75 3.13 -7.73 -10.40
N SER A 76 4.07 -7.97 -9.47
CA SER A 76 3.74 -8.16 -8.05
C SER A 76 3.05 -6.93 -7.44
N ALA A 77 3.51 -5.71 -7.76
CA ALA A 77 2.88 -4.47 -7.30
C ALA A 77 1.50 -4.26 -7.94
N GLU A 78 1.34 -4.61 -9.22
CA GLU A 78 0.04 -4.53 -9.91
C GLU A 78 -0.99 -5.50 -9.33
N ILE A 79 -0.60 -6.75 -9.07
CA ILE A 79 -1.46 -7.75 -8.42
C ILE A 79 -1.88 -7.27 -7.04
N ALA A 80 -0.93 -6.84 -6.21
CA ALA A 80 -1.24 -6.35 -4.87
C ALA A 80 -2.15 -5.10 -4.90
N ALA A 81 -2.03 -4.25 -5.93
CA ALA A 81 -2.96 -3.13 -6.13
C ALA A 81 -4.38 -3.61 -6.47
N GLN A 82 -4.54 -4.67 -7.26
CA GLN A 82 -5.85 -5.26 -7.54
C GLN A 82 -6.47 -5.86 -6.27
N ASP A 83 -5.69 -6.61 -5.51
CA ASP A 83 -6.13 -7.23 -4.25
C ASP A 83 -6.58 -6.17 -3.23
N LEU A 84 -5.82 -5.07 -3.10
CA LEU A 84 -6.20 -3.95 -2.25
C LEU A 84 -7.52 -3.32 -2.71
N ARG A 85 -7.71 -3.09 -4.02
CA ARG A 85 -9.00 -2.56 -4.53
C ARG A 85 -10.16 -3.50 -4.25
N ALA A 86 -9.96 -4.81 -4.38
CA ALA A 86 -10.99 -5.80 -4.08
C ALA A 86 -11.36 -5.80 -2.59
N ALA A 87 -10.36 -5.79 -1.70
CA ALA A 87 -10.57 -5.73 -0.26
C ALA A 87 -11.27 -4.42 0.18
N ALA A 88 -10.91 -3.28 -0.44
CA ALA A 88 -11.54 -2.00 -0.14
C ALA A 88 -13.04 -2.01 -0.50
N ARG A 89 -13.42 -2.57 -1.67
CA ARG A 89 -14.82 -2.67 -2.10
C ARG A 89 -15.65 -3.61 -1.23
N ALA A 90 -15.13 -4.81 -0.93
CA ALA A 90 -15.83 -5.79 -0.10
C ALA A 90 -16.12 -5.26 1.33
N SER A 91 -15.29 -4.33 1.82
CA SER A 91 -15.49 -3.70 3.13
C SER A 91 -16.62 -2.66 3.14
N VAL A 92 -16.99 -2.12 1.97
CA VAL A 92 -18.14 -1.20 1.83
C VAL A 92 -19.43 -2.02 1.79
N GLU A 93 -19.43 -3.15 1.09
CA GLU A 93 -20.60 -4.02 0.93
C GLU A 93 -21.01 -4.75 2.23
N GLY A 94 -20.07 -4.98 3.15
CA GLY A 94 -20.35 -5.59 4.46
C GLY A 94 -20.77 -4.62 5.57
N ALA A 95 -20.89 -3.32 5.26
CA ALA A 95 -21.28 -2.27 6.21
C ALA A 95 -22.75 -1.78 6.01
N GLU A 96 -23.48 -2.35 5.04
CA GLU A 96 -24.94 -2.22 4.87
C GLU A 96 -25.69 -3.35 5.60
#